data_AF-A0ABD0QRX1-F1
#
_entry.id   AF-A0ABD0QRX1-F1
#
_cell.length_a   1.000
_cell.length_b   1.000
_cell.length_c   1.000
_cell.angle_alpha   90.00
_cell.angle_beta   90.00
_cell.angle_gamma   90.00
#
_symmetry.space_group_name_H-M   'P 1'
#
loop_
_entity.id
_entity.type
_entity.pdbx_description
1 polymer ?
#
loop_
_entity_poly.entity_id
_entity_poly.type
_entity_poly.pdbx_seq_one_letter_code
_entity_poly.pdbx_strand_id
1 'polypeptide(L)' 'NTDSALLPCISYPAFAVDDDALYSQTLDKIVRKLKGKYGFKRFLRDGYRTANEDKNRRHYKPAEMK' A
#
# COMPACT_ATOMS: atom_id res chain seq x y z
N ASN A 1 1.70 -3.61 -9.23
CA ASN A 1 2.19 -2.55 -8.32
C ASN A 1 1.00 -1.71 -7.84
N THR A 2 0.94 -1.30 -6.56
CA THR A 2 -0.10 -0.44 -5.95
C THR A 2 0.36 0.07 -4.56
N ASP A 3 -0.16 1.22 -4.12
CA ASP A 3 0.15 1.88 -2.85
C ASP A 3 -1.13 2.44 -2.18
N SER A 4 -1.19 2.37 -0.86
CA SER A 4 -2.29 2.89 -0.04
C SER A 4 -2.38 4.41 0.01
N ALA A 5 -1.29 5.13 -0.29
CA ALA A 5 -1.25 6.59 -0.38
C ALA A 5 -2.17 7.14 -1.48
N LEU A 6 -2.66 6.29 -2.38
CA LEU A 6 -3.68 6.63 -3.36
C LEU A 6 -5.08 6.83 -2.75
N LEU A 7 -5.38 6.26 -1.57
CA LEU A 7 -6.68 6.41 -0.91
C LEU A 7 -7.07 7.88 -0.71
N PRO A 8 -6.26 8.75 -0.08
CA PRO A 8 -6.60 10.16 0.07
C PRO A 8 -6.62 10.94 -1.26
N CYS A 9 -5.98 10.42 -2.31
CA CYS A 9 -5.99 11.03 -3.65
C CYS A 9 -7.33 10.79 -4.35
N ILE A 10 -7.81 9.54 -4.34
CA ILE A 10 -9.07 9.16 -4.97
C ILE A 10 -10.30 9.44 -4.09
N SER A 11 -10.11 9.74 -2.81
CA SER A 11 -11.19 9.97 -1.84
C SER A 11 -10.89 11.19 -0.96
N TYR A 12 -11.52 11.27 0.21
CA TYR A 12 -11.27 12.37 1.14
C TYR A 12 -9.80 12.39 1.60
N PRO A 13 -9.12 13.55 1.60
CA PRO A 13 -9.67 14.88 1.32
C PRO A 13 -9.52 15.39 -0.12
N ALA A 14 -8.80 14.69 -1.02
CA ALA A 14 -8.41 15.30 -2.31
C ALA A 14 -9.46 15.18 -3.41
N PHE A 15 -10.19 14.05 -3.50
CA PHE A 15 -11.21 13.80 -4.54
C PHE A 15 -10.71 14.09 -5.97
N ALA A 16 -9.47 13.72 -6.27
CA ALA A 16 -8.80 14.11 -7.52
C ALA A 16 -9.23 13.28 -8.75
N VAL A 17 -10.16 12.32 -8.58
CA VAL A 17 -10.65 11.43 -9.64
C VAL A 17 -12.14 11.64 -9.81
N ASP A 18 -12.56 11.94 -11.04
CA ASP A 18 -13.93 12.15 -11.49
C ASP A 18 -14.54 10.93 -12.20
N ASP A 19 -13.71 10.04 -12.76
CA ASP A 19 -14.14 8.78 -13.38
C ASP A 19 -14.42 7.68 -12.33
N ASP A 20 -15.71 7.33 -12.19
CA ASP A 20 -16.20 6.28 -11.30
C ASP A 20 -15.61 4.90 -11.57
N ALA A 21 -15.35 4.57 -12.84
CA ALA A 21 -14.77 3.28 -13.21
C ALA A 21 -13.32 3.21 -12.73
N LEU A 22 -12.56 4.29 -12.90
CA LEU A 22 -11.18 4.38 -12.42
C LEU A 22 -11.10 4.38 -10.89
N TYR A 23 -12.01 5.10 -10.22
CA TYR A 23 -12.15 5.11 -8.77
C TYR A 23 -12.34 3.68 -8.24
N SER A 24 -13.36 2.98 -8.76
CA SER A 24 -13.75 1.65 -8.30
C SER A 24 -12.63 0.64 -8.53
N GLN A 25 -12.01 0.64 -9.71
CA GLN A 25 -10.88 -0.23 -10.02
C GLN A 25 -9.68 0.00 -9.10
N THR A 26 -9.38 1.27 -8.79
CA THR A 26 -8.25 1.63 -7.93
C THR A 26 -8.51 1.20 -6.48
N LEU A 27 -9.71 1.48 -5.97
CA LEU A 27 -10.13 1.09 -4.62
C LEU A 27 -10.09 -0.43 -4.44
N ASP A 28 -10.67 -1.18 -5.38
CA ASP A 28 -10.68 -2.65 -5.35
C ASP A 28 -9.27 -3.23 -5.37
N LYS A 29 -8.37 -2.65 -6.18
CA LYS A 29 -6.97 -3.10 -6.24
C LYS A 29 -6.26 -2.88 -4.91
N ILE A 30 -6.45 -1.73 -4.26
CA ILE A 30 -5.88 -1.41 -2.95
C ILE A 30 -6.44 -2.36 -1.88
N VAL A 31 -7.76 -2.53 -1.82
CA VAL A 31 -8.43 -3.42 -0.86
C VAL A 31 -7.95 -4.86 -1.03
N ARG A 32 -7.95 -5.39 -2.25
CA ARG A 32 -7.56 -6.78 -2.50
C ARG A 32 -6.09 -7.05 -2.19
N LYS A 33 -5.19 -6.09 -2.38
CA LYS A 33 -3.74 -6.31 -2.29
C LYS A 33 -3.12 -5.85 -0.98
N LEU A 34 -3.65 -4.79 -0.37
CA LEU A 34 -3.03 -4.11 0.77
C LEU A 34 -3.80 -4.25 2.08
N LYS A 35 -5.11 -4.58 2.05
CA LYS A 35 -5.89 -4.80 3.28
C LYS A 35 -5.37 -6.00 4.05
N GLY A 36 -5.26 -5.86 5.36
CA GLY A 36 -4.93 -6.90 6.33
C GLY A 36 -5.78 -6.77 7.59
N LYS A 37 -5.45 -7.58 8.60
CA LYS A 37 -6.23 -7.64 9.86
C LYS A 37 -6.27 -6.31 10.63
N TYR A 38 -5.21 -5.50 10.52
CA TYR A 38 -5.04 -4.26 11.31
C TYR A 38 -4.97 -3.00 10.43
N GLY A 39 -5.60 -3.02 9.25
CA GLY A 39 -5.61 -1.88 8.32
C GLY A 39 -4.95 -2.23 6.99
N PHE A 40 -4.23 -1.27 6.40
CA PHE A 40 -3.62 -1.40 5.08
C PHE A 40 -2.09 -1.36 5.16
N LYS A 41 -1.42 -2.20 4.36
CA LYS A 41 0.02 -2.06 4.07
C LYS A 41 0.24 -0.80 3.24
N ARG A 42 1.42 -0.18 3.36
CA ARG A 42 1.73 1.01 2.55
C ARG A 42 1.81 0.65 1.06
N PHE A 43 2.59 -0.37 0.73
CA PHE A 43 2.70 -0.95 -0.61
C PHE A 43 2.99 -2.46 -0.52
N LEU A 44 3.03 -3.14 -1.67
CA LEU A 44 3.35 -4.57 -1.71
C LEU A 44 4.79 -4.82 -1.21
N ARG A 45 4.96 -5.87 -0.38
CA ARG A 45 6.25 -6.22 0.25
C ARG A 45 6.78 -5.15 1.21
N ASP A 46 5.90 -4.39 1.84
CA ASP A 46 6.28 -3.51 2.95
C ASP A 46 6.85 -4.32 4.13
N GLY A 47 8.17 -4.25 4.33
CA GLY A 47 8.90 -4.92 5.40
C GLY A 47 8.95 -4.14 6.72
N TYR A 48 8.47 -2.90 6.73
CA TYR A 48 8.61 -2.02 7.90
C TYR A 48 7.85 -2.54 9.11
N ARG A 49 8.54 -2.57 10.25
CA ARG A 49 8.07 -3.14 11.53
C ARG A 49 7.57 -4.58 11.44
N THR A 50 8.08 -5.35 10.47
CA THR A 50 7.84 -6.79 10.42
C THR A 50 8.98 -7.55 11.10
N ALA A 51 8.77 -8.83 11.40
CA ALA A 51 9.80 -9.69 11.99
C ALA A 51 11.08 -9.80 11.12
N ASN A 52 10.98 -9.52 9.81
CA ASN A 52 12.11 -9.55 8.89
C ASN A 52 12.94 -8.25 8.90
N GLU A 53 12.50 -7.20 9.61
CA GLU A 53 13.22 -5.93 9.67
C GLU A 53 14.38 -5.98 10.68
N ASP A 54 15.60 -5.77 10.18
CA ASP A 54 16.79 -5.57 11.01
C ASP A 54 16.94 -4.08 11.36
N LYS A 55 16.68 -3.74 12.64
CA LYS A 55 16.71 -2.36 13.15
C LYS A 55 18.07 -1.67 13.02
N ASN A 56 19.15 -2.44 12.91
CA ASN A 56 20.51 -1.89 12.82
C ASN A 56 20.90 -1.58 11.37
N ARG A 57 20.09 -1.96 10.38
CA ARG A 57 20.41 -1.83 8.97
C ARG A 57 19.43 -0.89 8.25
N ARG A 58 19.97 -0.01 7.40
CA ARG A 58 19.18 0.97 6.63
C ARG A 58 18.42 0.37 5.44
N HIS A 59 18.91 -0.74 4.88
CA HIS A 59 18.37 -1.32 3.66
C HIS A 59 18.16 -2.83 3.80
N TYR A 60 17.10 -3.33 3.18
CA TYR A 60 16.84 -4.76 3.07
C TYR A 60 17.79 -5.40 2.05
N LYS A 61 18.18 -6.65 2.31
CA LYS A 61 18.90 -7.46 1.33
C LYS A 61 17.97 -7.84 0.19
N PRO A 62 18.48 -8.05 -1.04
CA PRO A 62 17.64 -8.43 -2.18
C PRO A 62 16.74 -9.66 -1.95
N ALA A 63 17.18 -10.61 -1.11
CA ALA A 63 16.43 -11.83 -0.79
C ALA A 63 15.31 -11.62 0.25
N GLU A 64 15.32 -10.54 1.01
CA GLU A 64 14.35 -10.29 2.10
C GLU A 64 13.03 -9.70 1.61
N MET A 65 13.03 -9.16 0.38
CA MET A 65 11.90 -8.49 -0.27
C MET A 65 11.39 -9.30 -1.48
N LYS A 66 11.19 -10.62 -1.30
CA LYS A 66 10.58 -11.50 -2.32
C LYS A 66 9.08 -11.68 -2.12
#